data_AF-A0A940ZC12-F1
#
_entry.id   AF-A0A940ZC12-F1
#
_cell.length_a   1.000
_cell.length_b   1.000
_cell.length_c   1.000
_cell.angle_alpha   90.00
_cell.angle_beta   90.00
_cell.angle_gamma   90.00
#
_symmetry.space_group_name_H-M   'P 1'
#
loop_
_entity.id
_entity.type
_entity.pdbx_description
1 polymer ?
#
loop_
_entity_poly.entity_id
_entity_poly.type
_entity_poly.pdbx_seq_one_letter_code
_entity_poly.pdbx_strand_id
1 'polypeptide(L)'
;MPLPVPNLDDRHFQDIVDEAKKRIPHYSKDWTDHNLSDPGITLVELFAWMTDLLLYRLNQVPDLHYIRFMEMLGMHLQEPVAAKTRATFWLSKPQETPVMISSGTEVASQQTEKEPSIIFTTDDDARILPPILQVVFSGVTGEEQNLKRLEKGFEGFEVFSQTPKPGDAL
;
A
#
# COMPACT_ATOMS: atom_id res chain seq x y z
N MET A 1 -14.77 -3.60 7.24
CA MET A 1 -14.37 -4.66 8.19
C MET A 1 -14.39 -5.97 7.42
N PRO A 2 -13.29 -6.74 7.37
CA PRO A 2 -13.34 -8.08 6.78
C PRO A 2 -14.32 -8.95 7.57
N LEU A 3 -15.06 -9.81 6.88
CA LEU A 3 -15.90 -10.81 7.54
C LEU A 3 -14.97 -11.80 8.27
N PRO A 4 -15.26 -12.15 9.53
CA PRO A 4 -14.45 -13.14 10.24
C PRO A 4 -14.55 -14.48 9.53
N VAL A 5 -13.41 -15.15 9.34
CA VAL A 5 -13.37 -16.50 8.77
C VAL A 5 -14.08 -17.43 9.75
N PRO A 6 -15.12 -18.16 9.31
CA PRO A 6 -15.85 -19.05 10.19
C PRO A 6 -14.97 -20.25 10.56
N ASN A 7 -14.84 -20.50 11.87
CA ASN A 7 -14.32 -21.77 12.36
C ASN A 7 -15.45 -22.81 12.24
N LEU A 8 -15.29 -23.81 11.37
CA LEU A 8 -16.34 -24.79 11.08
C LEU A 8 -16.49 -25.81 12.20
N ASP A 9 -15.39 -26.16 12.86
CA ASP A 9 -15.36 -27.04 14.03
C ASP A 9 -14.24 -26.56 14.96
N ASP A 10 -14.61 -26.22 16.20
CA ASP A 10 -13.72 -25.64 17.22
C ASP A 10 -13.12 -26.68 18.18
N ARG A 11 -13.38 -27.97 17.96
CA ARG A 11 -12.82 -29.03 18.78
C ARG A 11 -11.33 -29.19 18.55
N HIS A 12 -10.59 -29.30 19.65
CA HIS A 12 -9.18 -29.63 19.66
C HIS A 12 -8.95 -31.08 20.10
N PHE A 13 -7.73 -31.57 19.92
CA PHE A 13 -7.28 -32.89 20.37
C PHE A 13 -7.87 -33.33 21.72
N GLN A 14 -7.76 -32.49 22.76
CA GLN A 14 -8.20 -32.85 24.10
C GLN A 14 -9.72 -33.01 24.19
N ASP A 15 -10.48 -32.17 23.49
CA ASP A 15 -11.94 -32.26 23.45
C ASP A 15 -12.38 -33.60 22.85
N ILE A 16 -11.67 -34.04 21.79
CA ILE A 16 -11.93 -35.31 21.11
C ILE A 16 -11.56 -36.49 22.02
N VAL A 17 -10.42 -36.44 22.70
CA VAL A 17 -10.01 -37.48 23.66
C VAL A 17 -11.01 -37.58 24.81
N ASP A 18 -11.42 -36.47 25.39
CA ASP A 18 -12.35 -36.43 26.52
C ASP A 18 -13.74 -36.91 26.11
N GLU A 19 -14.20 -36.52 24.91
CA GLU A 19 -15.46 -36.99 24.34
C GLU A 19 -15.42 -38.51 24.09
N ALA A 20 -14.32 -39.02 23.53
CA ALA A 20 -14.14 -40.45 23.29
C ALA A 20 -14.12 -41.23 24.62
N LYS A 21 -13.37 -40.77 25.62
CA LYS A 21 -13.31 -41.39 26.96
C LYS A 21 -14.69 -41.45 27.62
N LYS A 22 -15.47 -40.37 27.54
CA LYS A 22 -16.85 -40.32 28.07
C LYS A 22 -17.78 -41.34 27.41
N ARG A 23 -17.50 -41.75 26.17
CA ARG A 23 -18.30 -42.72 25.40
C ARG A 23 -17.90 -44.18 25.69
N ILE A 24 -16.71 -44.46 26.23
CA ILE A 24 -16.23 -45.83 26.50
C ILE A 24 -17.25 -46.66 27.31
N PRO A 25 -17.80 -46.19 28.44
CA PRO A 25 -18.73 -46.99 29.25
C PRO A 25 -20.02 -47.37 28.53
N HIS A 26 -20.39 -46.61 27.49
CA HIS A 26 -21.58 -46.89 26.68
C HIS A 26 -21.33 -48.01 25.66
N TYR A 27 -20.19 -47.97 24.97
CA TYR A 27 -19.87 -48.88 23.87
C TYR A 27 -19.12 -50.15 24.30
N SER A 28 -18.26 -50.04 25.33
CA SER A 28 -17.34 -51.10 25.74
C SER A 28 -17.33 -51.24 27.26
N LYS A 29 -18.39 -51.85 27.81
CA LYS A 29 -18.55 -52.03 29.27
C LYS A 29 -17.46 -52.88 29.91
N ASP A 30 -16.86 -53.80 29.15
CA ASP A 30 -15.80 -54.69 29.63
C ASP A 30 -14.43 -54.00 29.66
N TRP A 31 -14.30 -52.82 29.04
CA TRP A 31 -13.06 -52.04 29.05
C TRP A 31 -13.03 -51.14 30.29
N THR A 32 -12.32 -51.58 31.32
CA THR A 32 -12.31 -50.94 32.64
C THR A 32 -11.04 -50.15 32.97
N ASP A 33 -9.93 -50.42 32.27
CA ASP A 33 -8.67 -49.68 32.45
C ASP A 33 -8.61 -48.49 31.51
N HIS A 34 -8.72 -47.27 32.05
CA HIS A 34 -8.65 -46.02 31.26
C HIS A 34 -7.42 -45.18 31.62
N ASN A 35 -6.37 -45.82 32.14
CA ASN A 35 -5.11 -45.14 32.45
C ASN A 35 -4.34 -44.77 31.19
N LEU A 36 -3.40 -43.82 31.31
CA LEU A 36 -2.54 -43.41 30.19
C LEU A 36 -1.68 -44.55 29.63
N SER A 37 -1.39 -45.57 30.45
CA SER A 37 -0.62 -46.76 30.06
C SER A 37 -1.43 -47.79 29.28
N ASP A 38 -2.75 -47.63 29.19
CA ASP A 38 -3.59 -48.55 28.43
C ASP A 38 -3.39 -48.35 26.92
N PRO A 39 -3.00 -49.40 26.16
CA PRO A 39 -2.90 -49.33 24.71
C PRO A 39 -4.20 -48.89 24.00
N GLY A 40 -5.37 -49.18 24.60
CA GLY A 40 -6.65 -48.70 24.08
C GLY A 40 -6.77 -47.18 24.12
N ILE A 41 -6.34 -46.57 25.24
CA ILE A 41 -6.26 -45.10 25.37
C ILE A 41 -5.23 -44.52 24.39
N THR A 42 -4.09 -45.19 24.19
CA THR A 42 -3.09 -44.75 23.18
C THR A 42 -3.70 -44.72 21.77
N LEU A 43 -4.55 -45.69 21.41
CA LEU A 43 -5.25 -45.67 20.12
C LEU A 43 -6.25 -44.51 20.04
N VAL A 44 -7.01 -44.25 21.12
CA VAL A 44 -7.92 -43.10 21.19
C VAL A 44 -7.17 -41.79 20.95
N GLU A 45 -6.03 -41.61 21.59
CA GLU A 45 -5.16 -40.44 21.40
C GLU A 45 -4.65 -40.35 19.96
N LEU A 46 -4.19 -41.46 19.37
CA LEU A 46 -3.75 -41.48 17.96
C LEU A 46 -4.87 -41.04 16.99
N PHE A 47 -6.08 -41.57 17.16
CA PHE A 47 -7.22 -41.20 16.33
C PHE A 47 -7.71 -39.77 16.59
N ALA A 48 -7.65 -39.30 17.83
CA ALA A 48 -7.95 -37.92 18.16
C ALA A 48 -6.96 -36.97 17.48
N TRP A 49 -5.66 -37.29 17.48
CA TRP A 49 -4.64 -36.51 16.79
C TRP A 49 -4.85 -36.48 15.27
N MET A 50 -5.15 -37.61 14.65
CA MET A 50 -5.48 -37.64 13.21
C MET A 50 -6.72 -36.81 12.88
N THR A 51 -7.72 -36.84 13.77
CA THR A 51 -8.95 -36.07 13.60
C THR A 51 -8.70 -34.58 13.76
N ASP A 52 -7.93 -34.17 14.77
CA ASP A 52 -7.49 -32.78 14.98
C ASP A 52 -6.78 -32.21 13.72
N LEU A 53 -5.92 -33.02 13.09
CA LEU A 53 -5.28 -32.66 11.82
C LEU A 53 -6.29 -32.49 10.67
N LEU A 54 -7.35 -33.30 10.62
CA LEU A 54 -8.42 -33.18 9.63
C LEU A 54 -9.29 -31.94 9.88
N LEU A 55 -9.63 -31.65 11.15
CA LEU A 55 -10.37 -30.44 11.52
C LEU A 55 -9.58 -29.17 11.16
N TYR A 56 -8.27 -29.17 11.41
CA TYR A 56 -7.39 -28.09 10.97
C TYR A 56 -7.50 -27.83 9.46
N ARG A 57 -7.49 -28.88 8.62
CA ARG A 57 -7.63 -28.74 7.15
C ARG A 57 -9.03 -28.29 6.75
N LEU A 58 -10.07 -28.80 7.42
CA LEU A 58 -11.45 -28.40 7.17
C LEU A 58 -11.63 -26.91 7.42
N ASN A 59 -11.04 -26.38 8.49
CA ASN A 59 -11.10 -24.95 8.83
C ASN A 59 -10.35 -24.03 7.86
N GLN A 60 -9.56 -24.56 6.91
CA GLN A 60 -8.96 -23.78 5.81
C GLN A 60 -9.85 -23.71 4.56
N VAL A 61 -10.88 -24.54 4.47
CA VAL A 61 -11.78 -24.59 3.31
C VAL A 61 -12.54 -23.27 3.06
N PRO A 62 -13.03 -22.54 4.09
CA PRO A 62 -13.71 -21.26 3.88
C PRO A 62 -12.87 -20.23 3.11
N ASP A 63 -11.58 -20.09 3.44
CA ASP A 63 -10.67 -19.16 2.77
C ASP A 63 -10.43 -19.57 1.31
N LEU A 64 -10.27 -20.87 1.06
CA LEU A 64 -10.13 -21.39 -0.30
C LEU A 64 -11.40 -21.13 -1.12
N HIS A 65 -12.58 -21.35 -0.53
CA HIS A 65 -13.85 -21.07 -1.20
C HIS A 65 -14.00 -19.58 -1.52
N TYR A 66 -13.63 -18.69 -0.60
CA TYR A 66 -13.64 -17.26 -0.85
C TYR A 66 -12.82 -16.91 -2.09
N ILE A 67 -11.56 -17.36 -2.17
CA ILE A 67 -10.69 -17.13 -3.33
C ILE A 67 -11.32 -17.69 -4.61
N ARG A 68 -11.83 -18.93 -4.58
CA ARG A 68 -12.47 -19.55 -5.76
C ARG A 68 -13.72 -18.82 -6.21
N PHE A 69 -14.55 -18.33 -5.29
CA PHE A 69 -15.72 -17.52 -5.66
C PHE A 69 -15.31 -16.18 -6.27
N MET A 70 -14.24 -15.55 -5.76
CA MET A 70 -13.68 -14.35 -6.38
C MET A 70 -13.24 -14.62 -7.83
N GLU A 71 -12.48 -15.69 -8.05
CA GLU A 71 -12.05 -16.10 -9.40
C GLU A 71 -13.24 -16.38 -10.33
N MET A 72 -14.28 -17.06 -9.84
CA MET A 72 -15.50 -17.33 -10.62
C MET A 72 -16.28 -16.06 -11.00
N LEU A 73 -16.23 -15.02 -10.16
CA LEU A 73 -16.79 -13.69 -10.47
C LEU A 73 -15.90 -12.89 -11.43
N GLY A 74 -14.77 -13.46 -11.90
CA GLY A 74 -13.81 -12.80 -12.77
C GLY A 74 -12.85 -11.86 -12.03
N MET A 75 -12.88 -11.84 -10.69
CA MET A 75 -11.93 -11.06 -9.91
C MET A 75 -10.59 -11.79 -9.86
N HIS A 76 -9.53 -11.03 -10.12
CA HIS A 76 -8.16 -11.50 -10.13
C HIS A 76 -7.31 -10.52 -9.32
N LEU A 77 -6.21 -11.01 -8.75
CA LEU A 77 -5.22 -10.15 -8.13
C LEU A 77 -4.67 -9.19 -9.19
N GLN A 78 -4.65 -7.90 -8.87
CA GLN A 78 -4.03 -6.91 -9.75
C GLN A 78 -2.54 -7.20 -9.82
N GLU A 79 -2.01 -7.21 -11.04
CA GLU A 79 -0.58 -7.34 -11.25
C GLU A 79 0.17 -6.16 -10.60
N PRO A 80 1.42 -6.36 -10.17
CA PRO A 80 2.25 -5.26 -9.68
C PRO A 80 2.35 -4.16 -10.75
N VAL A 81 1.96 -2.93 -10.40
CA VAL A 81 2.07 -1.77 -11.29
C VAL A 81 3.26 -0.92 -10.86
N ALA A 82 4.03 -0.42 -11.83
CA ALA A 82 5.14 0.49 -11.56
C ALA A 82 4.66 1.73 -10.79
N ALA A 83 5.41 2.12 -9.76
CA ALA A 83 5.11 3.32 -8.99
C ALA A 83 5.31 4.58 -9.86
N LYS A 84 4.42 5.57 -9.71
CA LYS A 84 4.50 6.84 -10.43
C LYS A 84 4.56 8.00 -9.45
N THR A 85 5.40 8.98 -9.75
CA THR A 85 5.53 10.22 -8.97
C THR A 85 5.86 11.39 -9.89
N ARG A 86 5.76 12.61 -9.37
CA ARG A 86 6.18 13.83 -10.07
C ARG A 86 7.59 14.18 -9.64
N ALA A 87 8.45 14.45 -10.61
CA ALA A 87 9.79 14.99 -10.40
C ALA A 87 9.86 16.43 -10.94
N THR A 88 10.51 17.32 -10.20
CA THR A 88 10.76 18.70 -10.63
C THR A 88 12.23 18.85 -10.94
N PHE A 89 12.52 19.38 -12.14
CA PHE A 89 13.88 19.66 -12.59
C PHE A 89 14.16 21.16 -12.44
N TRP A 90 15.22 21.49 -11.70
CA TRP A 90 15.69 22.86 -11.55
C TRP A 90 16.97 23.05 -12.36
N LEU A 91 17.05 24.14 -13.12
CA LEU A 91 18.29 24.53 -13.77
C LEU A 91 19.26 25.08 -12.72
N SER A 92 20.50 24.60 -12.73
CA SER A 92 21.55 25.10 -11.84
C SER A 92 21.98 26.53 -12.19
N LYS A 93 21.78 26.95 -13.44
CA LYS A 93 22.04 28.30 -13.95
C LYS A 93 21.03 28.63 -15.07
N PRO A 94 20.65 29.91 -15.24
CA PRO A 94 19.83 30.34 -16.38
C PRO A 94 20.43 29.89 -17.71
N GLN A 95 19.58 29.43 -18.62
CA GLN A 95 19.94 29.01 -19.98
C GLN A 95 19.23 29.92 -20.99
N GLU A 96 19.91 30.26 -22.09
CA GLU A 96 19.33 31.10 -23.15
C GLU A 96 18.44 30.29 -24.12
N THR A 97 18.65 28.97 -24.17
CA THR A 97 17.92 28.06 -25.05
C THR A 97 17.04 27.08 -24.27
N PRO A 98 15.94 26.59 -24.85
CA PRO A 98 15.15 25.51 -24.28
C PRO A 98 16.00 24.29 -23.94
N VAL A 99 15.86 23.77 -22.72
CA VAL A 99 16.49 22.52 -22.29
C VAL A 99 15.48 21.38 -22.43
N MET A 100 15.88 20.36 -23.18
CA MET A 100 15.09 19.13 -23.37
C MET A 100 15.46 18.10 -22.30
N ILE A 101 14.44 17.49 -21.70
CA ILE A 101 14.55 16.29 -20.87
C ILE A 101 13.80 15.20 -21.63
N SER A 102 14.52 14.23 -22.19
CA SER A 102 13.89 13.15 -22.96
C SER A 102 13.10 12.21 -22.04
N SER A 103 12.08 11.57 -22.59
CA SER A 103 11.51 10.34 -22.03
C SER A 103 12.62 9.31 -21.80
N GLY A 104 12.49 8.50 -20.74
CA GLY A 104 13.52 7.56 -20.32
C GLY A 104 14.67 8.17 -19.52
N THR A 105 14.63 9.47 -19.17
CA THR A 105 15.65 10.07 -18.31
C THR A 105 15.59 9.43 -16.92
N GLU A 106 16.70 8.84 -16.48
CA GLU A 106 16.79 8.18 -15.18
C GLU A 106 16.86 9.18 -14.03
N VAL A 107 16.04 8.95 -13.01
CA VAL A 107 16.03 9.70 -11.74
C VAL A 107 16.02 8.68 -10.61
N ALA A 108 16.91 8.85 -9.64
CA ALA A 108 17.02 7.93 -8.51
C ALA A 108 16.48 8.56 -7.22
N SER A 109 15.87 7.74 -6.37
CA SER A 109 15.65 8.12 -4.97
C SER A 109 17.00 8.28 -4.24
N GLN A 110 16.98 8.99 -3.11
CA GLN A 110 18.17 9.07 -2.25
C GLN A 110 18.50 7.69 -1.68
N GLN A 111 19.72 7.23 -1.90
CA GLN A 111 20.25 6.04 -1.25
C GLN A 111 20.48 6.32 0.23
N THR A 112 20.07 5.40 1.09
CA THR A 112 20.36 5.46 2.54
C THR A 112 21.14 4.22 2.97
N GLU A 113 21.63 4.18 4.22
CA GLU A 113 22.30 2.98 4.75
C GLU A 113 21.37 1.74 4.79
N LYS A 114 20.06 1.95 4.90
CA LYS A 114 19.06 0.87 5.05
C LYS A 114 18.38 0.49 3.73
N GLU A 115 18.35 1.41 2.77
CA GLU A 115 17.58 1.24 1.53
C GLU A 115 18.43 1.62 0.31
N PRO A 116 18.57 0.71 -0.67
CA PRO A 116 19.22 1.03 -1.94
C PRO A 116 18.38 2.06 -2.71
N SER A 117 19.01 2.80 -3.62
CA SER A 117 18.28 3.72 -4.49
C SER A 117 17.35 2.95 -5.44
N ILE A 118 16.16 3.52 -5.65
CA ILE A 118 15.19 3.04 -6.64
C ILE A 118 15.29 3.97 -7.85
N ILE A 119 15.51 3.37 -9.02
CA ILE A 119 15.59 4.10 -10.29
C ILE A 119 14.17 4.22 -10.87
N PHE A 120 13.82 5.44 -11.23
CA PHE A 120 12.66 5.81 -12.01
C PHE A 120 13.10 6.35 -13.37
N THR A 121 12.22 6.34 -14.34
CA THR A 121 12.41 6.99 -15.64
C THR A 121 11.29 7.99 -15.90
N THR A 122 11.58 9.06 -16.65
CA THR A 122 10.52 9.95 -17.16
C THR A 122 9.65 9.23 -18.19
N ASP A 123 8.33 9.36 -18.07
CA ASP A 123 7.37 8.74 -19.01
C ASP A 123 7.38 9.47 -20.37
N ASP A 124 7.50 10.81 -20.35
CA ASP A 124 7.38 11.67 -21.53
C ASP A 124 8.57 12.66 -21.64
N ASP A 125 8.75 13.22 -22.84
CA ASP A 125 9.66 14.34 -23.08
C ASP A 125 9.15 15.60 -22.37
N ALA A 126 10.01 16.26 -21.59
CA ALA A 126 9.74 17.54 -20.97
C ALA A 126 10.67 18.64 -21.51
N ARG A 127 10.19 19.89 -21.52
CA ARG A 127 10.97 21.06 -21.96
C ARG A 127 10.98 22.11 -20.88
N ILE A 128 12.17 22.54 -20.50
CA ILE A 128 12.35 23.74 -19.69
C ILE A 128 12.59 24.90 -20.64
N LEU A 129 11.62 25.80 -20.74
CA LEU A 129 11.72 26.99 -21.58
C LEU A 129 12.32 28.15 -20.78
N PRO A 130 13.19 28.98 -21.38
CA PRO A 130 13.58 30.24 -20.77
C PRO A 130 12.34 31.14 -20.65
N PRO A 131 11.90 31.50 -19.43
CA PRO A 131 10.75 32.36 -19.27
C PRO A 131 11.11 33.77 -19.74
N ILE A 132 10.24 34.38 -20.54
CA ILE A 132 10.39 35.78 -20.97
C ILE A 132 9.30 36.58 -20.25
N LEU A 133 9.71 37.49 -19.37
CA LEU A 133 8.78 38.42 -18.72
C LEU A 133 8.33 39.46 -19.76
N GLN A 134 7.13 39.30 -20.31
CA GLN A 134 6.63 40.21 -21.35
C GLN A 134 5.97 41.46 -20.77
N VAL A 135 5.14 41.30 -19.73
CA VAL A 135 4.41 42.41 -19.13
C VAL A 135 4.11 42.11 -17.67
N VAL A 136 4.08 43.14 -16.84
CA VAL A 136 3.59 43.08 -15.46
C VAL A 136 2.62 44.23 -15.26
N PHE A 137 1.39 43.90 -14.87
CA PHE A 137 0.37 44.87 -14.51
C PHE A 137 0.21 44.89 -12.99
N SER A 138 -0.08 46.07 -12.44
CA SER A 138 -0.51 46.18 -11.04
C SER A 138 -1.65 47.18 -10.92
N GLY A 139 -2.69 46.81 -10.17
CA GLY A 139 -3.90 47.61 -9.96
C GLY A 139 -3.71 48.84 -9.05
N VAL A 140 -2.54 48.97 -8.41
CA VAL A 140 -2.25 50.04 -7.45
C VAL A 140 -2.10 51.42 -8.13
N THR A 141 -1.73 51.45 -9.42
CA THR A 141 -1.52 52.70 -10.17
C THR A 141 -2.16 52.75 -11.56
N GLY A 142 -2.62 51.62 -12.13
CA GLY A 142 -3.10 51.60 -13.52
C GLY A 142 -2.01 51.93 -14.55
N GLU A 143 -0.74 51.91 -14.13
CA GLU A 143 0.44 52.21 -14.93
C GLU A 143 1.21 50.92 -15.25
N GLU A 144 1.73 50.82 -16.47
CA GLU A 144 2.63 49.74 -16.87
C GLU A 144 3.95 49.81 -16.08
N GLN A 145 4.38 48.69 -15.51
CA GLN A 145 5.58 48.63 -14.70
C GLN A 145 6.84 48.47 -15.56
N ASN A 146 7.95 49.06 -15.12
CA ASN A 146 9.20 49.04 -15.87
C ASN A 146 9.85 47.64 -15.87
N LEU A 147 9.68 46.92 -16.99
CA LEU A 147 10.14 45.54 -17.19
C LEU A 147 11.64 45.35 -16.97
N LYS A 148 12.47 46.32 -17.38
CA LYS A 148 13.95 46.23 -17.24
C LYS A 148 14.42 46.17 -15.78
N ARG A 149 13.61 46.70 -14.85
CA ARG A 149 13.89 46.64 -13.42
C ARG A 149 13.50 45.28 -12.85
N LEU A 150 12.37 44.72 -13.29
CA LEU A 150 11.84 43.43 -12.86
C LEU A 150 12.62 42.23 -13.40
N GLU A 151 13.22 42.35 -14.60
CA GLU A 151 14.14 41.34 -15.15
C GLU A 151 15.35 41.05 -14.26
N LYS A 152 15.75 42.00 -13.40
CA LYS A 152 16.88 41.84 -12.46
C LYS A 152 16.48 41.31 -11.08
N GLY A 153 15.18 41.09 -10.84
CA GLY A 153 14.62 40.61 -9.58
C GLY A 153 13.43 41.43 -9.11
N PHE A 154 12.63 40.86 -8.19
CA PHE A 154 11.44 41.50 -7.60
C PHE A 154 11.76 42.36 -6.37
N GLU A 155 13.04 42.61 -6.07
CA GLU A 155 13.43 43.45 -4.94
C GLU A 155 12.99 44.91 -5.16
N GLY A 156 12.15 45.41 -4.25
CA GLY A 156 11.55 46.75 -4.33
C GLY A 156 10.33 46.84 -5.25
N PHE A 157 9.75 45.71 -5.67
CA PHE A 157 8.44 45.65 -6.31
C PHE A 157 7.36 45.36 -5.25
N GLU A 158 6.68 46.40 -4.77
CA GLU A 158 5.49 46.22 -3.93
C GLU A 158 4.29 45.89 -4.84
N VAL A 159 4.02 44.60 -4.97
CA VAL A 159 2.89 44.03 -5.72
C VAL A 159 1.54 44.57 -5.22
N PHE A 160 1.42 44.64 -3.90
CA PHE A 160 0.21 45.06 -3.21
C PHE A 160 0.56 46.27 -2.35
N SER A 161 -0.43 47.13 -2.13
CA SER A 161 -0.28 48.18 -1.14
C SER A 161 -0.13 47.58 0.26
N GLN A 162 0.62 48.24 1.16
CA GLN A 162 0.84 47.75 2.54
C GLN A 162 -0.48 47.53 3.32
N THR A 163 -1.57 48.16 2.88
CA THR A 163 -2.92 48.00 3.43
C THR A 163 -3.88 47.65 2.29
N PRO A 164 -4.40 46.42 2.19
CA PRO A 164 -5.19 45.97 1.04
C PRO A 164 -6.37 46.90 0.76
N LYS A 165 -6.46 47.41 -0.47
CA LYS A 165 -7.58 48.26 -0.91
C LYS A 165 -8.48 47.53 -1.91
N PRO A 166 -9.79 47.82 -1.96
CA PRO A 166 -10.64 47.36 -3.04
C PRO A 166 -10.07 47.81 -4.40
N GLY A 167 -9.70 46.85 -5.25
CA GLY A 167 -9.05 47.09 -6.55
C GLY A 167 -7.58 46.65 -6.63
N ASP A 168 -6.96 46.25 -5.53
CA ASP A 168 -5.61 45.67 -5.55
C ASP A 168 -5.62 44.31 -6.28
N ALA A 169 -4.85 44.22 -7.37
CA ALA A 169 -4.69 43.02 -8.19
C ALA A 169 -3.31 43.00 -8.87
N LEU A 170 -2.82 41.78 -9.14
CA LEU A 170 -1.60 41.45 -9.91
C LEU A 170 -2.02 40.71 -11.18
#